data_AF-A0A382Q6A2-F1
#
_entry.id   AF-A0A382Q6A2-F1
#
_cell.length_a   1.000
_cell.length_b   1.000
_cell.length_c   1.000
_cell.angle_alpha   90.00
_cell.angle_beta   90.00
_cell.angle_gamma   90.00
#
_symmetry.space_group_name_H-M   'P 1'
#
loop_
_entity.id
_entity.type
_entity.pdbx_description
1 polymer ?
#
loop_
_entity_poly.entity_id
_entity_poly.type
_entity_poly.pdbx_seq_one_letter_code
_entity_poly.pdbx_strand_id
1 'polypeptide(L)'
;MQVIIKKFLVFQFIAAIAVGCYGSKKSIKIIHANDLYKKGSLISDNKFKPYTRYIDTISLRIFSLERVSDTFIKDVALIHESMFDDKKLIDPIIQEHFLKTLQKFYVYQRIGLISPDFNRGFDCCPQRGKYQHNHVDFIWEKEKIEVERQANEIVEHLLHTITTVGFYYAFPDEWRWDKKDSPINLAMQEAVDKGHYNISSYSDLLNRDREGYAKVTAQEFAYWMILAEWNYFYLVGGPNDEFNLHTSSQIASKLPLAHKLYLDTVAKVIGPPDKNLLNKWHKFK
;
A
#
# COMPACT_ATOMS: atom_id res chain seq x y z
N MET A 1 -17.12 -16.58 38.74
CA MET A 1 -17.21 -17.16 37.38
C MET A 1 -18.55 -16.78 36.78
N GLN A 2 -18.62 -15.69 35.99
CA GLN A 2 -19.50 -15.50 34.83
C GLN A 2 -19.41 -14.04 34.34
N VAL A 3 -18.54 -13.90 33.34
CA VAL A 3 -18.55 -13.01 32.16
C VAL A 3 -19.61 -11.90 32.13
N ILE A 4 -19.14 -10.65 32.22
CA ILE A 4 -19.85 -9.46 31.77
C ILE A 4 -19.54 -9.26 30.28
N ILE A 5 -20.51 -9.54 29.42
CA ILE A 5 -20.46 -9.21 27.99
C ILE A 5 -20.81 -7.72 27.85
N LYS A 6 -19.80 -6.87 27.65
CA LYS A 6 -20.02 -5.49 27.19
C LYS A 6 -20.44 -5.52 25.72
N LYS A 7 -21.73 -5.32 25.46
CA LYS A 7 -22.23 -4.96 24.12
C LYS A 7 -21.71 -3.56 23.77
N PHE A 8 -20.88 -3.47 22.74
CA PHE A 8 -20.57 -2.21 22.08
C PHE A 8 -21.79 -1.79 21.25
N LEU A 9 -22.44 -0.70 21.65
CA LEU A 9 -23.35 0.04 20.76
C LEU A 9 -22.51 0.91 19.84
N VAL A 10 -22.48 0.58 18.55
CA VAL A 10 -21.96 1.46 17.50
C VAL A 10 -23.09 2.44 17.14
N PHE A 11 -22.93 3.70 17.50
CA PHE A 11 -23.80 4.78 17.03
C PHE A 11 -23.47 5.10 15.57
N GLN A 12 -24.41 4.81 14.66
CA GLN A 12 -24.38 5.37 13.30
C GLN A 12 -24.76 6.86 13.37
N PHE A 13 -23.78 7.75 13.26
CA PHE A 13 -24.04 9.16 12.97
C PHE A 13 -24.20 9.34 11.45
N ILE A 14 -25.43 9.58 11.00
CA ILE A 14 -25.71 10.09 9.66
C ILE A 14 -25.72 11.62 9.77
N ALA A 15 -24.63 12.28 9.35
CA ALA A 15 -24.62 13.72 9.15
C ALA A 15 -25.12 14.02 7.73
N ALA A 16 -26.41 14.32 7.58
CA ALA A 16 -26.96 14.87 6.35
C ALA A 16 -26.90 16.40 6.41
N ILE A 17 -25.90 17.02 5.77
CA ILE A 17 -25.91 18.45 5.49
C ILE A 17 -26.67 18.65 4.18
N ALA A 18 -27.95 19.01 4.28
CA ALA A 18 -28.74 19.50 3.16
C ALA A 18 -28.58 21.02 3.07
N VAL A 19 -27.81 21.49 2.08
CA VAL A 19 -27.92 22.87 1.58
C VAL A 19 -28.35 22.77 0.13
N GLY A 20 -29.57 23.21 -0.15
CA GLY A 20 -30.20 23.10 -1.45
C GLY A 20 -29.60 24.06 -2.48
N CYS A 21 -29.54 23.61 -3.73
CA CYS A 21 -30.10 24.30 -4.88
C CYS A 21 -30.08 23.37 -6.12
N TYR A 22 -31.08 23.57 -6.97
CA TYR A 22 -31.50 22.79 -8.14
C TYR A 22 -30.37 22.37 -9.11
N GLY A 23 -30.43 21.12 -9.61
CA GLY A 23 -29.83 20.74 -10.89
C GLY A 23 -29.01 19.43 -10.91
N SER A 24 -29.48 18.46 -11.69
CA SER A 24 -28.89 17.13 -11.95
C SER A 24 -29.04 16.09 -10.83
N LYS A 25 -29.86 15.05 -11.08
CA LYS A 25 -29.83 13.79 -10.34
C LYS A 25 -28.51 13.06 -10.66
N LYS A 26 -27.39 13.50 -10.09
CA LYS A 26 -26.26 12.60 -9.87
C LYS A 26 -26.71 11.62 -8.81
N SER A 27 -26.84 10.35 -9.17
CA SER A 27 -27.00 9.26 -8.20
C SER A 27 -25.81 9.30 -7.24
N ILE A 28 -26.00 9.84 -6.05
CA ILE A 28 -25.01 9.78 -4.98
C ILE A 28 -24.99 8.32 -4.53
N LYS A 29 -23.97 7.57 -4.97
CA LYS A 29 -23.74 6.23 -4.45
C LYS A 29 -23.19 6.39 -3.04
N ILE A 30 -24.06 6.24 -2.05
CA ILE A 30 -23.65 6.18 -0.64
C ILE A 30 -22.81 4.91 -0.49
N ILE A 31 -21.52 5.07 -0.22
CA ILE A 31 -20.65 3.96 0.15
C ILE A 31 -20.89 3.71 1.64
N HIS A 32 -21.41 2.53 1.98
CA HIS A 32 -21.61 2.18 3.38
C HIS A 32 -20.26 1.86 4.03
N ALA A 33 -20.06 2.21 5.30
CA ALA A 33 -18.82 1.90 6.03
C ALA A 33 -18.46 0.39 5.97
N ASN A 34 -19.46 -0.49 5.93
CA ASN A 34 -19.28 -1.94 5.75
C ASN A 34 -18.63 -2.31 4.40
N ASP A 35 -18.79 -1.49 3.35
CA ASP A 35 -18.16 -1.73 2.06
C ASP A 35 -16.67 -1.37 2.06
N LEU A 36 -16.23 -0.46 2.95
CA LEU A 36 -14.83 -0.02 3.02
C LEU A 36 -13.90 -1.13 3.52
N TYR A 37 -14.39 -1.93 4.46
CA TYR A 37 -13.66 -3.03 5.10
C TYR A 37 -14.06 -4.40 4.55
N LYS A 38 -14.75 -4.43 3.40
CA LYS A 38 -15.21 -5.66 2.79
C LYS A 38 -14.05 -6.62 2.51
N LYS A 39 -14.21 -7.87 2.91
CA LYS A 39 -13.31 -9.00 2.62
C LYS A 39 -13.99 -9.94 1.63
N GLY A 40 -13.66 -9.81 0.35
CA GLY A 40 -14.31 -10.53 -0.74
C GLY A 40 -13.76 -11.94 -0.96
N SER A 41 -14.44 -12.71 -1.80
CA SER A 41 -13.91 -13.94 -2.38
C SER A 41 -13.17 -13.65 -3.69
N LEU A 42 -12.35 -14.60 -4.13
CA LEU A 42 -11.75 -14.58 -5.47
C LEU A 42 -12.83 -14.74 -6.53
N ILE A 43 -12.87 -13.83 -7.50
CA ILE A 43 -13.86 -13.79 -8.58
C ILE A 43 -13.12 -13.99 -9.90
N SER A 44 -13.64 -14.89 -10.75
CA SER A 44 -13.22 -15.00 -12.15
C SER A 44 -14.07 -14.07 -13.01
N ASP A 45 -13.44 -13.13 -13.70
CA ASP A 45 -14.11 -12.15 -14.56
C ASP A 45 -13.17 -11.69 -15.68
N ASN A 46 -13.52 -12.05 -16.92
CA ASN A 46 -12.76 -11.69 -18.12
C ASN A 46 -13.08 -10.28 -18.64
N LYS A 47 -13.88 -9.48 -17.93
CA LYS A 47 -14.15 -8.08 -18.29
C LYS A 47 -12.90 -7.20 -18.21
N PHE A 48 -11.96 -7.56 -17.34
CA PHE A 48 -10.78 -6.77 -17.01
C PHE A 48 -9.49 -7.32 -17.65
N LYS A 49 -9.59 -7.92 -18.85
CA LYS A 49 -8.43 -8.40 -19.60
C LYS A 49 -7.28 -7.37 -19.55
N PRO A 50 -6.03 -7.81 -19.38
CA PRO A 50 -5.57 -9.20 -19.38
C PRO A 50 -5.83 -9.99 -18.09
N TYR A 51 -6.34 -9.34 -17.05
CA TYR A 51 -6.67 -9.99 -15.79
C TYR A 51 -7.93 -10.83 -15.92
N THR A 52 -7.84 -12.08 -15.48
CA THR A 52 -8.93 -13.06 -15.54
C THR A 52 -9.59 -13.26 -14.19
N ARG A 53 -8.93 -12.82 -13.11
CA ARG A 53 -9.43 -12.92 -11.74
C ARG A 53 -9.14 -11.65 -10.96
N TYR A 54 -9.95 -11.38 -9.94
CA TYR A 54 -9.68 -10.35 -8.95
C TYR A 54 -10.27 -10.71 -7.59
N ILE A 55 -9.75 -10.08 -6.55
CA ILE A 55 -10.33 -10.08 -5.19
C ILE A 55 -10.49 -8.62 -4.73
N ASP A 56 -11.66 -8.31 -4.16
CA ASP A 56 -11.90 -7.02 -3.51
C ASP A 56 -11.63 -7.20 -2.00
N THR A 57 -10.70 -6.44 -1.44
CA THR A 57 -10.34 -6.49 -0.03
C THR A 57 -9.98 -5.12 0.52
N ILE A 58 -10.61 -4.71 1.63
CA ILE A 58 -10.42 -3.42 2.32
C ILE A 58 -10.19 -2.25 1.35
N SER A 59 -11.21 -1.93 0.55
CA SER A 59 -11.20 -0.84 -0.44
C SER A 59 -10.16 -0.93 -1.56
N LEU A 60 -9.39 -2.01 -1.65
CA LEU A 60 -8.46 -2.30 -2.71
C LEU A 60 -8.98 -3.45 -3.59
N ARG A 61 -8.92 -3.29 -4.91
CA ARG A 61 -9.05 -4.41 -5.83
C ARG A 61 -7.67 -4.94 -6.17
N ILE A 62 -7.49 -6.24 -6.06
CA ILE A 62 -6.26 -6.93 -6.45
C ILE A 62 -6.58 -7.80 -7.66
N PHE A 63 -6.06 -7.42 -8.82
CA PHE A 63 -6.18 -8.17 -10.07
C PHE A 63 -5.09 -9.22 -10.19
N SER A 64 -5.36 -10.31 -10.89
CA SER A 64 -4.41 -11.39 -11.09
C SER A 64 -4.41 -11.91 -12.53
N LEU A 65 -3.20 -12.17 -13.03
CA LEU A 65 -3.00 -12.90 -14.29
C LEU A 65 -3.38 -14.37 -14.11
N GLU A 66 -3.76 -15.04 -15.20
CA GLU A 66 -4.36 -16.38 -15.19
C GLU A 66 -3.50 -17.46 -14.52
N ARG A 67 -2.17 -17.35 -14.61
CA ARG A 67 -1.24 -18.41 -14.18
C ARG A 67 -0.84 -18.36 -12.71
N VAL A 68 -1.24 -17.31 -11.99
CA VAL A 68 -0.96 -17.14 -10.57
C VAL A 68 -1.81 -18.11 -9.75
N SER A 69 -1.28 -18.68 -8.67
CA SER A 69 -2.05 -19.58 -7.81
C SER A 69 -3.14 -18.84 -7.01
N ASP A 70 -4.30 -19.49 -6.84
CA ASP A 70 -5.40 -18.97 -6.02
C ASP A 70 -4.97 -18.71 -4.57
N THR A 71 -4.11 -19.59 -4.03
CA THR A 71 -3.59 -19.49 -2.67
C THR A 71 -2.77 -18.21 -2.50
N PHE A 72 -1.88 -17.93 -3.45
CA PHE A 72 -1.05 -16.72 -3.41
C PHE A 72 -1.91 -15.46 -3.46
N ILE A 73 -2.89 -15.39 -4.37
CA ILE A 73 -3.80 -14.23 -4.47
C ILE A 73 -4.55 -13.99 -3.14
N LYS A 74 -5.04 -15.06 -2.52
CA LYS A 74 -5.74 -14.99 -1.23
C LYS A 74 -4.82 -14.57 -0.09
N ASP A 75 -3.59 -15.10 -0.04
CA ASP A 75 -2.63 -14.74 1.00
C ASP A 75 -2.18 -13.28 0.88
N VAL A 76 -1.96 -12.75 -0.33
CA VAL A 76 -1.70 -11.32 -0.54
C VAL A 76 -2.85 -10.46 -0.01
N ALA A 77 -4.10 -10.85 -0.30
CA ALA A 77 -5.27 -10.16 0.23
C ALA A 77 -5.32 -10.20 1.77
N LEU A 78 -5.05 -11.35 2.40
CA LEU A 78 -5.02 -11.48 3.86
C LEU A 78 -3.89 -10.64 4.49
N ILE A 79 -2.72 -10.59 3.86
CA ILE A 79 -1.60 -9.75 4.34
C ILE A 79 -2.00 -8.28 4.27
N HIS A 80 -2.56 -7.83 3.14
CA HIS A 80 -3.12 -6.48 3.01
C HIS A 80 -4.17 -6.19 4.09
N GLU A 81 -5.10 -7.11 4.34
CA GLU A 81 -6.11 -6.94 5.38
C GLU A 81 -5.51 -6.69 6.76
N SER A 82 -4.49 -7.48 7.12
CA SER A 82 -3.86 -7.41 8.44
C SER A 82 -3.11 -6.08 8.71
N MET A 83 -2.81 -5.31 7.66
CA MET A 83 -2.25 -3.97 7.82
C MET A 83 -3.26 -2.97 8.39
N PHE A 84 -4.57 -3.23 8.25
CA PHE A 84 -5.64 -2.32 8.70
C PHE A 84 -6.31 -2.76 10.00
N ASP A 85 -5.91 -3.90 10.58
CA ASP A 85 -6.41 -4.37 11.88
C ASP A 85 -6.16 -3.32 12.98
N ASP A 86 -7.01 -3.27 14.00
CA ASP A 86 -6.91 -2.29 15.08
C ASP A 86 -5.53 -2.36 15.77
N LYS A 87 -4.84 -1.21 15.80
CA LYS A 87 -3.53 -1.01 16.46
C LYS A 87 -3.59 0.29 17.24
N LYS A 88 -2.77 0.38 18.28
CA LYS A 88 -2.74 1.52 19.23
C LYS A 88 -2.71 2.91 18.57
N LEU A 89 -2.03 3.06 17.43
CA LEU A 89 -1.84 4.35 16.76
C LEU A 89 -2.84 4.62 15.62
N ILE A 90 -3.61 3.61 15.20
CA ILE A 90 -4.58 3.78 14.11
C ILE A 90 -5.68 4.75 14.57
N ASP A 91 -5.96 5.73 13.71
CA ASP A 91 -7.07 6.66 13.87
C ASP A 91 -8.18 6.22 12.90
N PRO A 92 -9.34 5.77 13.41
CA PRO A 92 -10.43 5.28 12.56
C PRO A 92 -10.94 6.30 11.54
N ILE A 93 -10.91 7.60 11.86
CA ILE A 93 -11.40 8.66 10.96
C ILE A 93 -10.42 8.85 9.81
N ILE A 94 -9.12 8.86 10.09
CA ILE A 94 -8.07 9.01 9.08
C ILE A 94 -8.00 7.76 8.20
N GLN A 95 -8.12 6.56 8.81
CA GLN A 95 -8.18 5.31 8.07
C GLN A 95 -9.43 5.27 7.16
N GLU A 96 -10.61 5.65 7.66
CA GLU A 96 -11.83 5.69 6.84
C GLU A 96 -11.70 6.65 5.65
N HIS A 97 -11.09 7.82 5.86
CA HIS A 97 -10.80 8.79 4.78
C HIS A 97 -9.87 8.19 3.72
N PHE A 98 -8.80 7.53 4.14
CA PHE A 98 -7.89 6.83 3.23
C PHE A 98 -8.62 5.75 2.41
N LEU A 99 -9.42 4.89 3.05
CA LEU A 99 -10.15 3.82 2.37
C LEU A 99 -11.18 4.36 1.37
N LYS A 100 -11.92 5.42 1.73
CA LYS A 100 -12.82 6.12 0.79
C LYS A 100 -12.05 6.68 -0.41
N THR A 101 -10.84 7.17 -0.19
CA THR A 101 -9.97 7.69 -1.25
C THR A 101 -9.57 6.57 -2.22
N LEU A 102 -9.15 5.40 -1.74
CA LEU A 102 -8.83 4.26 -2.59
C LEU A 102 -10.00 3.90 -3.53
N GLN A 103 -11.22 3.82 -2.99
CA GLN A 103 -12.41 3.52 -3.80
C GLN A 103 -12.75 4.63 -4.80
N LYS A 104 -12.67 5.90 -4.36
CA LYS A 104 -12.96 7.06 -5.20
C LYS A 104 -12.06 7.12 -6.43
N PHE A 105 -10.77 6.81 -6.25
CA PHE A 105 -9.76 6.86 -7.29
C PHE A 105 -9.54 5.51 -7.99
N TYR A 106 -10.29 4.46 -7.65
CA TYR A 106 -10.09 3.13 -8.25
C TYR A 106 -8.64 2.68 -8.15
N VAL A 107 -8.05 2.85 -6.96
CA VAL A 107 -6.71 2.35 -6.68
C VAL A 107 -6.75 0.83 -6.69
N TYR A 108 -5.75 0.21 -7.30
CA TYR A 108 -5.68 -1.24 -7.43
C TYR A 108 -4.25 -1.76 -7.42
N GLN A 109 -4.13 -3.04 -7.07
CA GLN A 109 -2.88 -3.79 -7.16
C GLN A 109 -3.02 -4.93 -8.18
N ARG A 110 -1.90 -5.41 -8.69
CA ARG A 110 -1.77 -6.43 -9.72
C ARG A 110 -0.85 -7.53 -9.24
N ILE A 111 -1.20 -8.77 -9.57
CA ILE A 111 -0.40 -9.95 -9.29
C ILE A 111 -0.07 -10.65 -10.60
N GLY A 112 1.20 -10.99 -10.76
CA GLY A 112 1.71 -11.78 -11.88
C GLY A 112 2.60 -12.92 -11.42
N LEU A 113 3.16 -13.67 -12.38
CA LEU A 113 3.93 -14.89 -12.09
C LEU A 113 5.42 -14.71 -12.41
N ILE A 114 6.30 -14.95 -11.44
CA ILE A 114 7.77 -14.93 -11.56
C ILE A 114 8.36 -13.53 -11.78
N SER A 115 8.14 -12.93 -12.94
CA SER A 115 8.77 -11.66 -13.32
C SER A 115 8.05 -10.96 -14.47
N PRO A 116 8.35 -9.68 -14.74
CA PRO A 116 7.85 -8.98 -15.92
C PRO A 116 8.20 -9.72 -17.22
N ASP A 117 9.40 -10.30 -17.30
CA ASP A 117 9.88 -11.00 -18.49
C ASP A 117 9.08 -12.27 -18.82
N PHE A 118 8.68 -12.99 -17.77
CA PHE A 118 7.84 -14.16 -17.91
C PHE A 118 6.41 -13.83 -18.37
N ASN A 119 5.97 -12.60 -18.13
CA ASN A 119 4.66 -12.08 -18.47
C ASN A 119 4.74 -11.03 -19.60
N ARG A 120 5.74 -11.15 -20.49
CA ARG A 120 5.85 -10.27 -21.65
C ARG A 120 4.59 -10.35 -22.52
N GLY A 121 4.17 -9.19 -23.03
CA GLY A 121 3.03 -9.07 -23.94
C GLY A 121 1.68 -8.89 -23.26
N PHE A 122 1.61 -8.87 -21.92
CA PHE A 122 0.41 -8.43 -21.22
C PHE A 122 0.37 -6.90 -21.13
N ASP A 123 -0.83 -6.35 -21.34
CA ASP A 123 -1.11 -4.94 -21.05
C ASP A 123 -0.85 -4.66 -19.57
N CYS A 124 -0.31 -3.48 -19.26
CA CYS A 124 -0.09 -3.05 -17.89
C CYS A 124 -1.39 -3.02 -17.09
N CYS A 125 -2.51 -2.84 -17.77
CA CYS A 125 -3.67 -2.20 -17.19
C CYS A 125 -4.97 -2.90 -17.66
N PRO A 126 -6.02 -2.97 -16.83
CA PRO A 126 -7.32 -3.44 -17.28
C PRO A 126 -7.83 -2.63 -18.48
N GLN A 127 -8.11 -3.32 -19.59
CA GLN A 127 -8.53 -2.70 -20.85
C GLN A 127 -9.90 -2.00 -20.77
N ARG A 128 -10.71 -2.33 -19.76
CA ARG A 128 -12.07 -1.82 -19.57
C ARG A 128 -12.34 -1.48 -18.12
N GLY A 129 -13.28 -0.57 -17.92
CA GLY A 129 -13.71 -0.13 -16.59
C GLY A 129 -12.91 1.06 -16.10
N LYS A 130 -12.96 1.28 -14.78
CA LYS A 130 -12.42 2.50 -14.15
C LYS A 130 -11.01 2.34 -13.60
N TYR A 131 -10.52 1.09 -13.56
CA TYR A 131 -9.19 0.73 -13.08
C TYR A 131 -8.18 0.81 -14.22
N GLN A 132 -7.80 2.02 -14.64
CA GLN A 132 -6.85 2.19 -15.76
C GLN A 132 -5.50 2.76 -15.34
N HIS A 133 -5.45 3.59 -14.29
CA HIS A 133 -4.28 4.44 -14.05
C HIS A 133 -3.66 4.29 -12.66
N ASN A 134 -4.47 4.03 -11.64
CA ASN A 134 -4.07 4.18 -10.24
C ASN A 134 -3.52 2.88 -9.65
N HIS A 135 -2.34 2.51 -10.14
CA HIS A 135 -1.58 1.34 -9.71
C HIS A 135 -0.08 1.65 -9.73
N VAL A 136 0.69 0.84 -9.02
CA VAL A 136 2.15 0.76 -9.15
C VAL A 136 2.56 -0.70 -9.00
N ASP A 137 3.63 -1.08 -9.69
CA ASP A 137 4.26 -2.39 -9.61
C ASP A 137 3.34 -3.59 -9.82
N PHE A 138 3.95 -4.77 -9.79
CA PHE A 138 3.24 -6.04 -9.70
C PHE A 138 3.79 -6.74 -8.47
N ILE A 139 2.94 -7.43 -7.74
CA ILE A 139 3.40 -8.46 -6.82
C ILE A 139 3.63 -9.73 -7.66
N TRP A 140 4.86 -10.20 -7.72
CA TRP A 140 5.18 -11.44 -8.43
C TRP A 140 5.11 -12.64 -7.49
N GLU A 141 4.36 -13.66 -7.89
CA GLU A 141 4.48 -15.01 -7.30
C GLU A 141 5.80 -15.61 -7.77
N LYS A 142 6.81 -15.60 -6.89
CA LYS A 142 8.16 -16.06 -7.18
C LYS A 142 8.22 -17.57 -7.32
N GLU A 143 9.26 -18.04 -7.97
CA GLU A 143 9.56 -19.48 -7.99
C GLU A 143 9.93 -19.98 -6.59
N LYS A 144 9.76 -21.29 -6.36
CA LYS A 144 10.00 -21.91 -5.05
C LYS A 144 11.41 -21.67 -4.50
N ILE A 145 12.40 -21.47 -5.38
CA ILE A 145 13.80 -21.22 -4.99
C ILE A 145 13.99 -19.81 -4.41
N GLU A 146 13.11 -18.87 -4.72
CA GLU A 146 13.14 -17.50 -4.20
C GLU A 146 12.05 -17.23 -3.16
N VAL A 147 11.41 -18.29 -2.64
CA VAL A 147 10.28 -18.18 -1.69
C VAL A 147 10.66 -17.40 -0.43
N GLU A 148 11.93 -17.39 -0.04
CA GLU A 148 12.43 -16.61 1.10
C GLU A 148 12.25 -15.10 0.94
N ARG A 149 12.24 -14.60 -0.30
CA ARG A 149 12.00 -13.19 -0.66
C ARG A 149 10.53 -12.86 -0.85
N GLN A 150 9.66 -13.88 -0.88
CA GLN A 150 8.26 -13.71 -1.25
C GLN A 150 7.51 -12.82 -0.27
N ALA A 151 7.76 -12.92 1.03
CA ALA A 151 7.14 -12.03 2.00
C ALA A 151 7.55 -10.56 1.81
N ASN A 152 8.82 -10.29 1.50
CA ASN A 152 9.26 -8.92 1.21
C ASN A 152 8.58 -8.37 -0.04
N GLU A 153 8.58 -9.14 -1.14
CA GLU A 153 7.91 -8.79 -2.40
C GLU A 153 6.44 -8.38 -2.18
N ILE A 154 5.71 -9.12 -1.34
CA ILE A 154 4.32 -8.80 -1.03
C ILE A 154 4.22 -7.48 -0.25
N VAL A 155 5.00 -7.34 0.82
CA VAL A 155 4.92 -6.17 1.73
C VAL A 155 5.36 -4.90 1.02
N GLU A 156 6.48 -4.95 0.30
CA GLU A 156 7.06 -3.85 -0.47
C GLU A 156 6.06 -3.30 -1.48
N HIS A 157 5.58 -4.14 -2.41
CA HIS A 157 4.70 -3.66 -3.46
C HIS A 157 3.28 -3.29 -2.98
N LEU A 158 2.82 -3.87 -1.85
CA LEU A 158 1.62 -3.35 -1.16
C LEU A 158 1.87 -1.95 -0.60
N LEU A 159 3.02 -1.72 0.05
CA LEU A 159 3.40 -0.40 0.56
C LEU A 159 3.55 0.61 -0.58
N HIS A 160 4.15 0.22 -1.71
CA HIS A 160 4.23 1.08 -2.90
C HIS A 160 2.84 1.51 -3.36
N THR A 161 1.88 0.58 -3.43
CA THR A 161 0.49 0.91 -3.80
C THR A 161 -0.17 1.85 -2.79
N ILE A 162 -0.05 1.54 -1.50
CA ILE A 162 -0.66 2.32 -0.42
C ILE A 162 -0.10 3.74 -0.37
N THR A 163 1.21 3.91 -0.51
CA THR A 163 1.88 5.20 -0.33
C THR A 163 1.90 6.02 -1.61
N THR A 164 2.51 5.49 -2.67
CA THR A 164 2.74 6.21 -3.94
C THR A 164 1.45 6.60 -4.66
N VAL A 165 0.37 5.83 -4.47
CA VAL A 165 -0.95 6.12 -5.06
C VAL A 165 -1.96 6.49 -3.99
N GLY A 166 -2.13 5.64 -2.96
CA GLY A 166 -3.16 5.86 -1.94
C GLY A 166 -2.93 7.15 -1.14
N PHE A 167 -1.76 7.30 -0.51
CA PHE A 167 -1.44 8.48 0.30
C PHE A 167 -1.27 9.73 -0.57
N TYR A 168 -0.71 9.59 -1.77
CA TYR A 168 -0.66 10.68 -2.75
C TYR A 168 -2.01 11.40 -2.93
N TYR A 169 -3.11 10.64 -2.98
CA TYR A 169 -4.47 11.22 -3.09
C TYR A 169 -5.13 11.52 -1.75
N ALA A 170 -4.86 10.74 -0.70
CA ALA A 170 -5.54 10.89 0.59
C ALA A 170 -4.97 12.04 1.41
N PHE A 171 -3.67 12.28 1.30
CA PHE A 171 -2.87 13.20 2.12
C PHE A 171 -1.98 14.06 1.23
N PRO A 172 -2.56 14.89 0.34
CA PRO A 172 -1.80 15.63 -0.66
C PRO A 172 -0.91 16.72 -0.06
N ASP A 173 -1.12 17.13 1.19
CA ASP A 173 -0.23 18.10 1.83
C ASP A 173 1.08 17.43 2.29
N GLU A 174 1.05 16.11 2.56
CA GLU A 174 2.17 15.35 3.07
C GLU A 174 2.88 14.47 2.01
N TRP A 175 2.12 13.84 1.10
CA TRP A 175 2.56 12.70 0.29
C TRP A 175 2.67 12.98 -1.21
N ARG A 176 2.67 14.25 -1.62
CA ARG A 176 2.89 14.65 -3.01
C ARG A 176 4.36 14.53 -3.40
N TRP A 177 4.77 13.35 -3.87
CA TRP A 177 6.12 13.08 -4.36
C TRP A 177 6.53 13.99 -5.55
N ASP A 178 5.55 14.57 -6.26
CA ASP A 178 5.77 15.55 -7.34
C ASP A 178 5.93 17.00 -6.82
N LYS A 179 5.89 17.21 -5.50
CA LYS A 179 6.08 18.52 -4.84
C LYS A 179 7.32 18.47 -3.96
N LYS A 180 8.36 19.23 -4.35
CA LYS A 180 9.67 19.21 -3.70
C LYS A 180 9.63 19.58 -2.21
N ASP A 181 8.71 20.45 -1.83
CA ASP A 181 8.51 20.96 -0.47
C ASP A 181 7.52 20.12 0.36
N SER A 182 6.99 19.03 -0.19
CA SER A 182 6.15 18.12 0.59
C SER A 182 6.96 17.42 1.69
N PRO A 183 6.34 17.12 2.83
CA PRO A 183 6.92 16.33 3.91
C PRO A 183 7.61 15.04 3.46
N ILE A 184 7.05 14.27 2.51
CA ILE A 184 7.70 13.07 1.97
C ILE A 184 9.05 13.38 1.32
N ASN A 185 9.13 14.45 0.51
CA ASN A 185 10.36 14.84 -0.16
C ASN A 185 11.37 15.48 0.81
N LEU A 186 10.91 16.25 1.79
CA LEU A 186 11.79 16.82 2.82
C LEU A 186 12.40 15.72 3.72
N ALA A 187 11.60 14.72 4.11
CA ALA A 187 12.08 13.58 4.88
C ALA A 187 13.06 12.71 4.07
N MET A 188 12.76 12.47 2.79
CA MET A 188 13.66 11.76 1.88
C MET A 188 14.98 12.51 1.71
N GLN A 189 14.94 13.84 1.49
CA GLN A 189 16.13 14.66 1.34
C GLN A 189 16.99 14.65 2.60
N GLU A 190 16.39 14.70 3.80
CA GLU A 190 17.12 14.54 5.06
C GLU A 190 17.89 13.20 5.10
N ALA A 191 17.27 12.11 4.64
CA ALA A 191 17.92 10.80 4.61
C ALA A 191 19.07 10.74 3.61
N VAL A 192 18.92 11.37 2.44
CA VAL A 192 19.97 11.47 1.43
C VAL A 192 21.14 12.30 1.94
N ASP A 193 20.87 13.50 2.46
CA ASP A 193 21.89 14.43 2.94
C ASP A 193 22.70 13.86 4.11
N LYS A 194 22.08 13.02 4.94
CA LYS A 194 22.73 12.32 6.06
C LYS A 194 23.39 10.99 5.67
N GLY A 195 23.31 10.58 4.39
CA GLY A 195 23.92 9.33 3.91
C GLY A 195 23.22 8.06 4.41
N HIS A 196 21.92 8.14 4.73
CA HIS A 196 21.10 7.01 5.15
C HIS A 196 20.26 6.40 4.02
N TYR A 197 20.09 7.14 2.91
CA TYR A 197 19.42 6.68 1.71
C TYR A 197 20.22 7.07 0.46
N ASN A 198 20.65 6.07 -0.32
CA ASN A 198 21.48 6.23 -1.49
C ASN A 198 20.66 6.06 -2.77
N ILE A 199 20.42 7.17 -3.48
CA ILE A 199 19.60 7.22 -4.69
C ILE A 199 20.41 7.11 -5.99
N SER A 200 21.70 6.78 -5.92
CA SER A 200 22.60 6.79 -7.09
C SER A 200 22.20 5.77 -8.17
N SER A 201 21.58 4.65 -7.80
CA SER A 201 21.04 3.64 -8.71
C SER A 201 19.95 4.20 -9.64
N TYR A 202 19.31 5.31 -9.27
CA TYR A 202 18.26 5.97 -10.06
C TYR A 202 18.79 7.11 -10.94
N SER A 203 20.11 7.36 -10.98
CA SER A 203 20.69 8.50 -11.71
C SER A 203 20.36 8.53 -13.21
N ASP A 204 20.27 7.37 -13.86
CA ASP A 204 19.85 7.29 -15.26
C ASP A 204 18.40 7.75 -15.48
N LEU A 205 17.52 7.51 -14.49
CA LEU A 205 16.14 7.98 -14.52
C LEU A 205 16.06 9.50 -14.46
N LEU A 206 16.88 10.14 -13.62
CA LEU A 206 16.88 11.60 -13.46
C LEU A 206 17.06 12.35 -14.79
N ASN A 207 17.87 11.80 -15.69
CA ASN A 207 18.18 12.41 -16.98
C ASN A 207 17.09 12.18 -18.04
N ARG A 208 16.38 11.04 -17.99
CA ARG A 208 15.40 10.64 -19.01
C ARG A 208 13.95 10.92 -18.62
N ASP A 209 13.63 10.88 -17.33
CA ASP A 209 12.29 10.99 -16.77
C ASP A 209 12.36 11.51 -15.33
N ARG A 210 12.32 12.84 -15.18
CA ARG A 210 12.39 13.49 -13.86
C ARG A 210 11.18 13.17 -12.98
N GLU A 211 10.01 12.99 -13.58
CA GLU A 211 8.79 12.67 -12.84
C GLU A 211 8.86 11.24 -12.33
N GLY A 212 9.24 10.29 -13.20
CA GLY A 212 9.51 8.91 -12.82
C GLY A 212 10.62 8.78 -11.78
N TYR A 213 11.68 9.59 -11.87
CA TYR A 213 12.72 9.69 -10.86
C TYR A 213 12.15 10.12 -9.50
N ALA A 214 11.44 11.25 -9.44
CA ALA A 214 10.86 11.74 -8.19
C ALA A 214 9.89 10.73 -7.57
N LYS A 215 9.09 10.07 -8.42
CA LYS A 215 8.16 9.02 -8.00
C LYS A 215 8.87 7.83 -7.40
N VAL A 216 9.85 7.24 -8.11
CA VAL A 216 10.53 6.02 -7.66
C VAL A 216 11.34 6.26 -6.40
N THR A 217 12.08 7.38 -6.31
CA THR A 217 12.90 7.62 -5.13
C THR A 217 12.05 7.83 -3.88
N ALA A 218 10.89 8.50 -4.00
CA ALA A 218 9.96 8.67 -2.88
C ALA A 218 9.22 7.37 -2.52
N GLN A 219 8.87 6.56 -3.52
CA GLN A 219 8.27 5.24 -3.33
C GLN A 219 9.17 4.32 -2.49
N GLU A 220 10.43 4.16 -2.91
CA GLU A 220 11.38 3.28 -2.24
C GLU A 220 11.78 3.82 -0.85
N PHE A 221 11.90 5.15 -0.72
CA PHE A 221 12.09 5.80 0.59
C PHE A 221 10.94 5.49 1.55
N ALA A 222 9.69 5.57 1.08
CA ALA A 222 8.52 5.30 1.90
C ALA A 222 8.48 3.83 2.36
N TYR A 223 8.72 2.88 1.46
CA TYR A 223 8.83 1.46 1.80
C TYR A 223 9.90 1.24 2.88
N TRP A 224 11.12 1.73 2.65
CA TRP A 224 12.23 1.60 3.57
C TRP A 224 11.92 2.16 4.96
N MET A 225 11.46 3.40 5.01
CA MET A 225 11.13 4.11 6.24
C MET A 225 10.07 3.36 7.04
N ILE A 226 9.01 2.90 6.39
CA ILE A 226 7.91 2.17 7.05
C ILE A 226 8.40 0.82 7.58
N LEU A 227 9.23 0.11 6.81
CA LEU A 227 9.77 -1.18 7.23
C LEU A 227 10.68 -1.05 8.46
N ALA A 228 11.49 0.02 8.52
CA ALA A 228 12.31 0.35 9.68
C ALA A 228 11.45 0.69 10.90
N GLU A 229 10.43 1.54 10.74
CA GLU A 229 9.49 1.92 11.80
C GLU A 229 8.72 0.72 12.37
N TRP A 230 8.42 -0.27 11.53
CA TRP A 230 7.82 -1.53 11.98
C TRP A 230 8.81 -2.49 12.65
N ASN A 231 10.12 -2.25 12.52
CA ASN A 231 11.19 -3.20 12.86
C ASN A 231 11.05 -4.53 12.09
N TYR A 232 10.64 -4.46 10.82
CA TYR A 232 10.36 -5.62 9.95
C TYR A 232 11.50 -5.92 8.97
N PHE A 233 12.65 -5.31 9.19
CA PHE A 233 13.83 -5.45 8.35
C PHE A 233 14.42 -6.86 8.25
N TYR A 234 13.97 -7.79 9.10
CA TYR A 234 14.27 -9.21 8.91
C TYR A 234 13.86 -9.67 7.51
N LEU A 235 12.77 -9.14 6.93
CA LEU A 235 12.29 -9.48 5.59
C LEU A 235 13.30 -9.23 4.45
N VAL A 236 14.23 -8.29 4.63
CA VAL A 236 15.19 -7.86 3.60
C VAL A 236 16.52 -8.61 3.71
N GLY A 237 16.79 -9.24 4.85
CA GLY A 237 18.05 -9.98 5.08
C GLY A 237 19.25 -9.11 5.49
N GLY A 238 19.05 -7.82 5.80
CA GLY A 238 20.09 -6.96 6.38
C GLY A 238 20.28 -5.61 5.66
N PRO A 239 21.36 -4.86 6.01
CA PRO A 239 21.68 -3.61 5.34
C PRO A 239 22.12 -3.86 3.90
N ASN A 240 21.86 -2.90 3.03
CA ASN A 240 22.30 -2.92 1.65
C ASN A 240 22.90 -1.57 1.27
N ASP A 241 23.32 -1.44 0.01
CA ASP A 241 23.96 -0.21 -0.50
C ASP A 241 22.97 0.95 -0.69
N GLU A 242 21.67 0.70 -0.58
CA GLU A 242 20.60 1.68 -0.76
C GLU A 242 20.15 2.32 0.56
N PHE A 243 20.05 1.53 1.63
CA PHE A 243 19.64 2.02 2.95
C PHE A 243 20.31 1.28 4.12
N ASN A 244 20.47 1.97 5.25
CA ASN A 244 21.27 1.46 6.39
C ASN A 244 20.64 1.60 7.79
N LEU A 245 19.39 2.06 7.91
CA LEU A 245 18.65 2.13 9.20
C LEU A 245 17.48 1.16 9.20
N HIS A 246 17.33 0.36 10.25
CA HIS A 246 16.45 -0.82 10.26
C HIS A 246 15.46 -0.86 11.42
N THR A 247 15.52 0.11 12.33
CA THR A 247 14.65 0.14 13.51
C THR A 247 13.99 1.49 13.67
N SER A 248 12.81 1.49 14.30
CA SER A 248 12.08 2.71 14.64
C SER A 248 12.92 3.66 15.47
N SER A 249 13.71 3.14 16.43
CA SER A 249 14.60 3.97 17.25
C SER A 249 15.73 4.62 16.44
N GLN A 250 16.24 3.95 15.40
CA GLN A 250 17.22 4.55 14.49
C GLN A 250 16.59 5.65 13.63
N ILE A 251 15.40 5.43 13.09
CA ILE A 251 14.66 6.45 12.32
C ILE A 251 14.37 7.66 13.23
N ALA A 252 13.81 7.45 14.42
CA ALA A 252 13.49 8.52 15.36
C ALA A 252 14.70 9.38 15.76
N SER A 253 15.87 8.76 15.94
CA SER A 253 17.08 9.48 16.37
C SER A 253 17.85 10.15 15.24
N LYS A 254 17.86 9.55 14.03
CA LYS A 254 18.69 10.02 12.92
C LYS A 254 17.91 10.79 11.85
N LEU A 255 16.62 10.48 11.67
CA LEU A 255 15.74 11.02 10.64
C LEU A 255 14.41 11.52 11.26
N PRO A 256 14.47 12.59 12.09
CA PRO A 256 13.28 13.11 12.77
C PRO A 256 12.15 13.54 11.83
N LEU A 257 12.43 13.99 10.60
CA LEU A 257 11.37 14.32 9.64
C LEU A 257 10.65 13.06 9.17
N ALA A 258 11.39 11.98 8.91
CA ALA A 258 10.83 10.68 8.53
C ALA A 258 9.98 10.08 9.66
N HIS A 259 10.50 10.11 10.90
CA HIS A 259 9.77 9.62 12.07
C HIS A 259 8.46 10.40 12.30
N LYS A 260 8.52 11.73 12.16
CA LYS A 260 7.34 12.59 12.27
C LYS A 260 6.32 12.25 11.19
N LEU A 261 6.75 12.13 9.93
CA LEU A 261 5.87 11.77 8.82
C LEU A 261 5.17 10.42 9.07
N TYR A 262 5.91 9.41 9.56
CA TYR A 262 5.34 8.10 9.93
C TYR A 262 4.25 8.23 11.00
N LEU A 263 4.54 8.90 12.12
CA LEU A 263 3.60 9.05 13.23
C LEU A 263 2.37 9.89 12.85
N ASP A 264 2.56 10.91 12.02
CA ASP A 264 1.48 11.81 11.64
C ASP A 264 0.55 11.24 10.57
N THR A 265 1.03 10.28 9.77
CA THR A 265 0.27 9.71 8.64
C THR A 265 0.20 8.18 8.67
N VAL A 266 1.29 7.48 8.34
CA VAL A 266 1.33 6.01 8.16
C VAL A 266 0.72 5.28 9.36
N ALA A 267 1.21 5.57 10.57
CA ALA A 267 0.83 4.86 11.79
C ALA A 267 -0.64 5.04 12.17
N LYS A 268 -1.29 6.08 11.63
CA LYS A 268 -2.71 6.37 11.81
C LYS A 268 -3.62 5.60 10.84
N VAL A 269 -3.06 5.04 9.77
CA VAL A 269 -3.83 4.35 8.73
C VAL A 269 -3.54 2.86 8.72
N ILE A 270 -2.26 2.48 8.74
CA ILE A 270 -1.82 1.09 8.66
C ILE A 270 -0.79 0.77 9.74
N GLY A 271 -0.76 -0.49 10.15
CA GLY A 271 0.29 -1.06 10.98
C GLY A 271 0.99 -2.22 10.28
N PRO A 272 1.99 -2.81 10.95
CA PRO A 272 2.68 -3.97 10.40
C PRO A 272 1.70 -5.13 10.18
N PRO A 273 1.81 -5.85 9.05
CA PRO A 273 0.99 -7.03 8.77
C PRO A 273 1.27 -8.17 9.77
N ASP A 274 0.35 -9.12 9.87
CA ASP A 274 0.48 -10.27 10.77
C ASP A 274 1.68 -11.16 10.37
N LYS A 275 2.62 -11.31 11.30
CA LYS A 275 3.81 -12.17 11.13
C LYS A 275 3.46 -13.60 10.78
N ASN A 276 2.35 -14.15 11.30
CA ASN A 276 1.94 -15.53 11.01
C ASN A 276 1.56 -15.71 9.54
N LEU A 277 0.97 -14.69 8.93
CA LEU A 277 0.68 -14.69 7.50
C LEU A 277 1.97 -14.61 6.69
N LEU A 278 2.90 -13.74 7.10
CA LEU A 278 4.20 -13.60 6.46
C LEU A 278 5.05 -14.87 6.54
N ASN A 279 5.03 -15.59 7.67
CA ASN A 279 5.82 -16.81 7.90
C ASN A 279 5.50 -17.94 6.89
N LYS A 280 4.33 -17.92 6.24
CA LYS A 280 4.03 -18.84 5.13
C LYS A 280 4.96 -18.61 3.93
N TRP A 281 5.32 -17.35 3.70
CA TRP A 281 6.08 -16.84 2.57
C TRP A 281 7.47 -16.36 2.98
N HIS A 282 7.86 -16.69 4.21
CA HIS A 282 9.12 -16.28 4.77
C HIS A 282 9.68 -17.42 5.60
N LYS A 283 10.62 -18.13 4.99
CA LYS A 283 11.34 -19.21 5.66
C LYS A 283 12.72 -18.68 6.04
N PHE A 284 12.84 -18.06 7.21
CA PHE A 284 14.12 -18.12 7.90
C PHE A 284 14.17 -19.42 8.70
N LYS A 285 15.21 -20.20 8.42
CA LYS A 285 15.72 -21.19 9.36
C LYS A 285 16.54 -20.49 10.44
#